data_AF-A0A401QE12-F1
#
_entry.id   AF-A0A401QE12-F1
#
_cell.length_a   1.000
_cell.length_b   1.000
_cell.length_c   1.000
_cell.angle_alpha   90.00
_cell.angle_beta   90.00
_cell.angle_gamma   90.00
#
_symmetry.space_group_name_H-M   'P 1'
#
loop_
_entity.id
_entity.type
_entity.pdbx_description
1 polymer ?
#
loop_
_entity_poly.entity_id
_entity_poly.type
_entity_poly.pdbx_seq_one_letter_code
_entity_poly.pdbx_strand_id
1 'polypeptide(L)'
;MAEKAKKLKLNGKEKESKLHCEEHQEELKLFCETDKKLICVSCVDSQEHREHRFIPIKEAVEIYKDEVKSSLDSLTEKKSMVLEMEQQQKQKVSKIKVNVLIFDILLCYYVLQVEIKS
;
A
#
# COMPACT_ATOMS: atom_id res chain seq x y z
N MET A 1 -17.16 -0.28 -2.48
CA MET A 1 -16.63 -0.64 -1.15
C MET A 1 -15.45 0.27 -0.90
N ALA A 2 -15.60 1.17 0.07
CA ALA A 2 -14.72 2.29 0.30
C ALA A 2 -13.59 1.89 1.25
N GLU A 3 -12.35 2.21 0.91
CA GLU A 3 -11.27 2.20 1.89
C GLU A 3 -10.56 3.56 1.87
N LYS A 4 -10.71 4.25 3.00
CA LYS A 4 -10.24 5.61 3.24
C LYS A 4 -8.72 5.61 3.22
N ALA A 5 -8.12 6.25 2.20
CA ALA A 5 -6.74 6.68 2.28
C ALA A 5 -6.61 7.68 3.43
N LYS A 6 -6.06 7.23 4.56
CA LYS A 6 -5.75 8.09 5.69
C LYS A 6 -4.61 8.99 5.25
N LYS A 7 -4.91 10.24 4.86
CA LYS A 7 -3.92 11.30 4.63
C LYS A 7 -3.04 11.40 5.88
N LEU A 8 -1.78 10.98 5.78
CA LEU A 8 -0.75 11.34 6.75
C LEU A 8 -0.45 12.83 6.54
N LYS A 9 -1.25 13.69 7.18
CA LYS A 9 -0.90 15.10 7.34
C LYS A 9 0.21 15.15 8.39
N LEU A 10 1.45 15.24 7.95
CA LEU A 10 2.55 15.70 8.81
C LEU A 10 2.42 17.22 8.91
N ASN A 11 1.63 17.69 9.87
CA ASN A 11 1.53 19.11 10.18
C ASN A 11 2.83 19.56 10.85
N GLY A 12 3.70 20.23 10.09
CA GLY A 12 4.89 20.88 10.62
C GLY A 12 4.52 22.08 11.48
N LYS A 13 4.34 21.83 12.79
CA LYS A 13 4.50 22.76 13.93
C LYS A 13 4.15 22.00 15.21
N GLU A 14 5.00 21.05 15.59
CA GLU A 14 4.92 20.39 16.89
C GLU A 14 6.18 20.82 17.66
N LYS A 15 6.00 21.33 18.89
CA LYS A 15 7.12 21.44 19.85
C LYS A 15 7.81 20.08 19.85
N GLU A 16 9.12 20.04 19.56
CA GLU A 16 9.91 18.81 19.68
C GLU A 16 9.80 18.30 21.12
N SER A 17 8.85 17.40 21.36
CA SER A 17 8.83 16.57 22.54
C SER A 17 9.99 15.61 22.39
N LYS A 18 11.13 15.98 22.95
CA LYS A 18 12.31 15.13 22.98
C LYS A 18 11.94 13.81 23.65
N LEU A 19 12.04 12.73 22.89
CA LEU A 19 11.84 11.37 23.42
C LEU A 19 13.08 10.97 24.21
N HIS A 20 12.88 10.25 25.31
CA HIS A 20 13.97 9.80 26.18
C HIS A 20 13.98 8.28 26.24
N CYS A 21 15.18 7.71 26.34
CA CYS A 21 15.39 6.29 26.61
C CYS A 21 14.86 5.96 28.01
N GLU A 22 14.10 4.87 28.14
CA GLU A 22 13.52 4.45 29.41
C GLU A 22 14.61 3.99 30.41
N GLU A 23 15.67 3.36 29.92
CA GLU A 23 16.77 2.83 30.74
C GLU A 23 17.74 3.92 31.16
N HIS A 24 18.19 4.74 30.21
CA HIS A 24 19.27 5.72 30.44
C HIS A 24 18.75 7.12 30.76
N GLN A 25 17.44 7.39 30.56
CA GLN A 25 16.83 8.71 30.71
C GLN A 25 17.49 9.79 29.83
N GLU A 26 18.16 9.36 28.76
CA GLU A 26 18.84 10.21 27.77
C GLU A 26 17.95 10.46 26.56
N GLU A 27 18.09 11.63 25.94
CA GLU A 27 17.41 11.95 24.68
C GLU A 27 17.77 10.95 23.57
N LEU A 28 16.76 10.42 22.89
CA LEU A 28 16.92 9.54 21.73
C LEU A 28 17.38 10.36 20.53
N LYS A 29 18.58 10.08 20.02
CA LYS A 29 19.22 10.85 18.92
C LYS A 29 19.66 9.98 17.75
N LEU A 30 19.70 8.66 17.96
CA LEU A 30 20.21 7.70 17.00
C LEU A 30 19.09 6.75 16.57
N PHE A 31 19.18 6.27 15.34
CA PHE A 31 18.32 5.23 14.79
C PHE A 31 19.17 3.98 14.56
N CYS A 32 18.80 2.87 15.18
CA CYS A 32 19.38 1.57 14.92
C CYS A 32 18.80 0.99 13.63
N GLU A 33 19.65 0.75 12.63
CA GLU A 33 19.20 0.25 11.33
C GLU A 33 18.78 -1.20 11.34
N THR A 34 19.32 -2.01 12.24
CA THR A 34 18.97 -3.43 12.39
C THR A 34 17.60 -3.59 13.05
N ASP A 35 17.41 -2.95 14.21
CA ASP A 35 16.19 -3.12 15.02
C ASP A 35 15.05 -2.19 14.60
N LYS A 36 15.34 -1.20 13.76
CA LYS A 36 14.42 -0.14 13.32
C LYS A 36 13.84 0.64 14.51
N LYS A 37 14.68 0.97 15.50
CA LYS A 37 14.30 1.67 16.73
C LYS A 37 15.14 2.93 16.95
N LEU A 38 14.59 3.86 17.73
CA LEU A 38 15.34 5.01 18.24
C LEU A 38 16.07 4.61 19.53
N ILE A 39 17.34 4.98 19.62
CA ILE A 39 18.21 4.69 20.77
C ILE A 39 18.94 5.95 21.24
N CYS A 40 19.36 5.97 22.51
CA CYS A 40 20.26 7.01 23.03
C CYS A 40 21.73 6.62 22.79
N VAL A 41 22.66 7.47 23.24
CA VAL A 41 24.09 7.24 23.02
C VAL A 41 24.60 6.08 23.88
N SER A 42 24.15 5.99 25.13
CA SER A 42 24.54 4.90 26.04
C SER A 42 24.04 3.52 25.57
N CYS A 43 22.94 3.46 24.82
CA CYS A 43 22.46 2.21 24.21
C CYS A 43 23.41 1.64 23.15
N VAL A 44 24.31 2.42 22.56
CA VAL A 44 25.22 1.96 21.50
C VAL A 44 26.17 0.88 21.99
N ASP A 45 26.68 1.04 23.21
CA ASP A 45 27.61 0.11 23.84
C ASP A 45 26.89 -1.02 24.60
N SER A 46 25.55 -1.01 24.62
CA SER A 46 24.77 -2.06 25.24
C SER A 46 24.96 -3.39 24.49
N GLN A 47 24.83 -4.51 25.21
CA GLN A 47 24.93 -5.83 24.59
C GLN A 47 23.90 -6.02 23.47
N GLU A 48 22.74 -5.34 23.52
CA GLU A 48 21.69 -5.44 22.50
C GLU A 48 22.09 -4.77 21.17
N HIS A 49 22.81 -3.65 21.19
CA HIS A 49 23.10 -2.87 19.98
C HIS A 49 24.59 -2.80 19.58
N ARG A 50 25.49 -3.43 20.34
CA ARG A 50 26.94 -3.36 20.15
C ARG A 50 27.43 -3.63 18.72
N GLU A 51 26.77 -4.52 17.99
CA GLU A 51 27.14 -4.90 16.62
C GLU A 51 26.23 -4.29 15.54
N HIS A 52 25.24 -3.49 15.94
CA HIS A 52 24.29 -2.89 15.00
C HIS A 52 24.82 -1.58 14.43
N ARG A 53 24.48 -1.33 13.16
CA ARG A 53 24.72 -0.03 12.54
C ARG A 53 23.65 0.96 13.00
N PHE A 54 24.07 2.17 13.32
CA PHE A 54 23.19 3.26 13.68
C PHE A 54 23.60 4.55 12.99
N ILE A 55 22.62 5.43 12.79
CA ILE A 55 22.79 6.73 12.15
C ILE A 55 21.99 7.79 12.91
N PRO A 56 22.33 9.08 12.83
CA PRO A 56 21.51 10.14 13.39
C PRO A 56 20.10 10.14 12.83
N ILE A 57 19.11 10.48 13.66
CA ILE A 57 17.69 10.51 13.25
C ILE A 57 17.48 11.38 12.00
N LYS A 58 18.15 12.53 11.91
CA LYS A 58 18.03 13.43 10.75
C LYS A 58 18.46 12.75 9.44
N GLU A 59 19.53 11.97 9.48
CA GLU A 59 20.00 11.23 8.30
C GLU A 59 19.05 10.08 7.96
N ALA A 60 18.57 9.34 8.98
CA ALA A 60 17.57 8.30 8.78
C ALA A 60 16.29 8.86 8.13
N VAL A 61 15.81 10.02 8.59
CA VAL A 61 14.62 10.66 8.03
C VAL A 61 14.79 10.94 6.54
N GLU A 62 15.92 11.49 6.12
CA GLU A 62 16.14 11.76 4.68
C GLU A 62 16.21 10.47 3.86
N ILE A 63 16.93 9.45 4.32
CA ILE A 63 17.06 8.16 3.62
C ILE A 63 15.70 7.47 3.47
N TYR A 64 14.98 7.27 4.59
CA TYR A 64 13.73 6.50 4.58
C TYR A 64 12.56 7.28 3.97
N LYS A 65 12.59 8.61 3.99
CA LYS A 65 11.56 9.42 3.32
C LYS A 65 11.54 9.19 1.82
N ASP A 66 12.72 9.13 1.18
CA ASP A 66 12.81 8.88 -0.26
C ASP A 66 12.41 7.44 -0.61
N GLU A 67 12.82 6.46 0.21
CA GLU A 67 12.41 5.06 0.04
C GLU A 67 10.90 4.87 0.15
N VAL A 68 10.29 5.48 1.18
CA VAL A 68 8.84 5.45 1.39
C VAL A 68 8.10 6.14 0.26
N LYS A 69 8.60 7.28 -0.23
CA LYS A 69 8.00 8.01 -1.34
C LYS A 69 8.02 7.17 -2.63
N SER A 70 9.16 6.59 -2.97
CA SER A 70 9.29 5.71 -4.14
C SER A 70 8.36 4.50 -4.06
N SER A 71 8.28 3.87 -2.88
CA SER A 71 7.37 2.74 -2.64
C SER A 71 5.90 3.14 -2.80
N LEU A 72 5.52 4.32 -2.30
CA LEU A 72 4.16 4.84 -2.42
C LEU A 72 3.79 5.15 -3.87
N ASP A 73 4.71 5.73 -4.64
CA ASP A 73 4.49 6.03 -6.07
C ASP A 73 4.28 4.73 -6.85
N SER A 74 5.13 3.71 -6.63
CA SER A 74 4.99 2.39 -7.27
C SER A 74 3.66 1.70 -6.91
N LEU A 75 3.24 1.75 -5.64
CA LEU A 75 1.96 1.19 -5.21
C LEU A 75 0.77 1.92 -5.83
N THR A 76 0.88 3.24 -5.99
CA THR A 76 -0.16 4.06 -6.62
C THR A 76 -0.33 3.71 -8.09
N GLU A 77 0.77 3.51 -8.82
CA GLU A 77 0.77 3.08 -10.21
C GLU A 77 0.13 1.69 -10.37
N LYS A 78 0.59 0.70 -9.57
CA LYS A 78 0.03 -0.67 -9.57
C LYS A 78 -1.48 -0.67 -9.29
N LYS A 79 -1.93 0.19 -8.37
CA LYS A 79 -3.36 0.35 -8.08
C LYS A 79 -4.13 0.85 -9.30
N SER A 80 -3.60 1.82 -10.05
CA SER A 80 -4.24 2.31 -11.29
C SER A 80 -4.35 1.20 -12.31
N MET A 81 -3.27 0.46 -12.54
CA MET A 81 -3.26 -0.67 -13.49
C MET A 81 -4.30 -1.73 -13.13
N VAL A 82 -4.40 -2.10 -11.85
CA VAL A 82 -5.40 -3.09 -11.39
C VAL A 82 -6.83 -2.58 -11.64
N LEU A 83 -7.12 -1.30 -11.34
CA LEU A 83 -8.44 -0.73 -11.57
C LEU A 83 -8.80 -0.69 -13.07
N GLU A 84 -7.86 -0.35 -13.93
CA GLU A 84 -8.05 -0.38 -15.39
C GLU A 84 -8.30 -1.79 -15.90
N MET A 85 -7.51 -2.77 -15.43
CA MET A 85 -7.70 -4.18 -15.77
C MET A 85 -9.06 -4.71 -15.32
N GLU A 86 -9.50 -4.37 -14.10
CA GLU A 86 -10.82 -4.72 -13.59
C GLU A 86 -11.94 -4.13 -14.46
N GLN A 87 -11.80 -2.88 -14.88
CA GLN A 87 -12.78 -2.23 -15.75
C GLN A 87 -12.85 -2.91 -17.11
N GLN A 88 -11.70 -3.20 -17.73
CA GLN A 88 -11.63 -3.92 -19.01
C GLN A 88 -12.23 -5.33 -18.89
N GLN A 89 -11.96 -6.04 -17.80
CA GLN A 89 -12.53 -7.35 -17.53
C GLN A 89 -14.07 -7.28 -17.42
N LYS A 90 -14.61 -6.32 -16.66
CA LYS A 90 -16.06 -6.11 -16.54
C LYS A 90 -16.72 -5.85 -17.89
N GLN A 91 -16.09 -5.05 -18.76
CA GLN A 91 -16.58 -4.80 -20.12
C GLN A 91 -16.55 -6.04 -21.03
N LYS A 92 -15.51 -6.87 -20.92
CA LYS A 92 -15.45 -8.13 -21.67
C LYS A 92 -16.53 -9.11 -21.22
N VAL A 93 -16.71 -9.25 -19.90
CA VAL A 93 -17.76 -10.11 -19.32
C VAL A 93 -19.15 -9.65 -19.73
N SER A 94 -19.44 -8.34 -19.74
CA SER A 94 -20.74 -7.84 -20.17
C SER A 94 -21.02 -8.12 -21.64
N LYS A 95 -20.03 -7.96 -22.54
CA LYS A 95 -20.17 -8.32 -23.96
C LYS A 95 -20.50 -9.80 -24.15
N ILE A 96 -19.80 -10.69 -23.45
CA ILE A 96 -20.05 -12.14 -23.52
C ILE A 96 -21.48 -12.45 -23.05
N LYS A 97 -21.93 -11.85 -21.93
CA LYS A 97 -23.30 -12.04 -21.43
C LYS A 97 -24.35 -11.64 -22.46
N VAL A 98 -24.18 -10.49 -23.13
CA VAL A 98 -25.09 -10.04 -24.18
C VAL A 98 -25.12 -11.02 -25.35
N ASN A 99 -23.96 -11.50 -25.80
CA ASN A 99 -23.90 -12.47 -26.89
C ASN A 99 -24.61 -13.78 -26.54
N VAL A 100 -24.41 -14.30 -25.32
CA VAL A 100 -25.11 -15.51 -24.84
C VAL A 100 -26.63 -15.31 -24.87
N LEU A 101 -27.12 -14.18 -24.34
CA LEU A 101 -28.57 -13.87 -24.38
C LEU A 101 -29.11 -13.81 -25.81
N ILE A 102 -28.36 -13.24 -26.75
CA ILE A 102 -28.76 -13.20 -28.16
C ILE A 102 -28.84 -14.62 -28.73
N PHE A 103 -27.86 -15.48 -28.46
CA PHE A 103 -27.91 -16.88 -28.89
C PHE A 103 -29.09 -17.64 -28.29
N ASP A 104 -29.38 -17.46 -26.99
CA ASP A 104 -30.52 -18.08 -26.33
C ASP A 104 -31.85 -17.67 -26.97
N ILE A 105 -32.01 -16.37 -27.28
CA ILE A 105 -33.20 -15.83 -27.95
C ILE A 105 -33.33 -16.40 -29.38
N LEU A 106 -32.24 -16.42 -30.14
CA LEU A 106 -32.24 -16.96 -31.51
C LEU A 106 -32.58 -18.45 -31.53
N LEU A 107 -32.05 -19.22 -30.57
CA LEU A 107 -32.36 -20.63 -30.42
C LEU A 107 -33.84 -20.84 -30.10
N CYS A 108 -34.39 -20.06 -29.17
CA CYS A 108 -35.82 -20.10 -28.82
C CYS A 108 -36.70 -19.79 -30.04
N TYR A 109 -36.37 -18.74 -30.81
CA TYR A 109 -37.08 -18.40 -32.04
C TYR A 109 -37.04 -19.54 -33.06
N TYR A 110 -35.87 -20.15 -33.27
CA TYR A 110 -35.71 -21.27 -34.19
C TYR A 110 -36.55 -22.48 -33.77
N VAL A 111 -36.54 -22.86 -32.49
CA VAL A 111 -37.35 -23.97 -31.97
C VAL A 111 -38.84 -23.70 -32.17
N LEU A 112 -39.32 -22.50 -31.82
CA LEU A 112 -40.71 -22.10 -32.03
C LEU A 112 -41.11 -22.17 -33.52
N GLN A 113 -40.24 -21.76 -34.43
CA GLN A 113 -40.51 -21.87 -35.87
C GLN A 113 -40.64 -23.32 -36.36
N VAL A 114 -39.85 -24.24 -35.79
CA VAL A 114 -39.93 -25.67 -36.11
C VAL A 114 -41.22 -26.28 -35.57
N GLU A 115 -41.61 -25.95 -34.34
CA GLU A 115 -42.85 -26.44 -33.72
C GLU A 115 -44.12 -25.97 -34.44
N ILE A 116 -44.17 -24.70 -34.88
CA ILE A 116 -45.35 -24.14 -35.59
C ILE A 116 -45.52 -24.74 -37.00
N LYS A 117 -44.46 -25.28 -37.60
CA LYS A 117 -44.48 -25.87 -38.95
C LYS A 117 -44.68 -27.39 -38.95
N SER A 118 -44.70 -28.04 -37.78
CA SER A 118 -45.01 -29.46 -37.61
C SER A 118 -46.49 -29.67 -37.36
#